data_AF-A0A554KRZ5-F1
#
_entry.id   AF-A0A554KRZ5-F1
#
_cell.length_a   1.000
_cell.length_b   1.000
_cell.length_c   1.000
_cell.angle_alpha   90.00
_cell.angle_beta   90.00
_cell.angle_gamma   90.00
#
_symmetry.space_group_name_H-M   'P 1'
#
loop_
_entity.id
_entity.type
_entity.pdbx_description
1 polymer ?
#
loop_
_entity_poly.entity_id
_entity_poly.type
_entity_poly.pdbx_seq_one_letter_code
_entity_poly.pdbx_strand_id
1 'polypeptide(L)'
;MHKKQSHARVVQGIISVNSRGTGFVEDESEKEDIEIAPESLNCALHKDGVEIRLTGARSIRKRRLAEVVKIIKRARERFVGVLKKDPASQDF
;
A
#
# COMPACT_ATOMS: atom_id res chain seq x y z
N MET A 1 24.06 12.42 -18.61
CA MET A 1 22.92 12.76 -17.72
C MET A 1 23.00 11.87 -16.48
N HIS A 2 23.56 12.37 -15.38
CA HIS A 2 23.65 11.59 -14.13
C HIS A 2 22.30 11.71 -13.41
N LYS A 3 21.52 10.62 -13.40
CA LYS A 3 20.32 10.51 -12.59
C LYS A 3 20.78 10.57 -11.12
N LYS A 4 20.60 11.71 -10.45
CA LYS A 4 20.77 11.81 -8.99
C LYS A 4 19.87 10.73 -8.39
N GLN A 5 20.45 9.65 -7.90
CA GLN A 5 19.78 8.78 -6.95
C GLN A 5 19.66 9.60 -5.67
N SER A 6 18.58 10.37 -5.56
CA SER A 6 18.09 10.77 -4.25
C SER A 6 17.86 9.46 -3.50
N HIS A 7 18.53 9.30 -2.35
CA HIS A 7 18.22 8.21 -1.43
C HIS A 7 16.77 8.40 -0.98
N ALA A 8 15.83 7.80 -1.72
CA ALA A 8 14.43 7.81 -1.36
C ALA A 8 14.33 7.06 -0.03
N ARG A 9 13.81 7.73 0.99
CA ARG A 9 13.68 7.14 2.32
C ARG A 9 12.71 5.97 2.22
N VAL A 10 13.26 4.77 2.43
CA VAL A 10 12.53 3.52 2.50
C VAL A 10 12.17 3.26 3.96
N VAL A 11 10.93 2.88 4.21
CA VAL A 11 10.41 2.55 5.54
C VAL A 11 9.79 1.16 5.48
N GLN A 12 9.96 0.37 6.53
CA GLN A 12 9.30 -0.92 6.66
C GLN A 12 8.27 -0.84 7.79
N GLY A 13 7.14 -1.52 7.63
CA GLY A 13 6.09 -1.51 8.63
C GLY A 13 4.94 -2.45 8.29
N ILE A 14 3.94 -2.48 9.17
CA ILE A 14 2.71 -3.23 8.95
C ILE A 14 1.67 -2.29 8.35
N ILE A 15 1.12 -2.66 7.20
CA ILE A 15 0.10 -1.83 6.54
C ILE A 15 -1.30 -2.12 7.12
N SER A 16 -2.06 -1.06 7.39
CA SER A 16 -3.50 -1.13 7.60
C SER A 16 -4.23 -0.59 6.36
N VAL A 17 -5.05 -1.42 5.73
CA VAL A 17 -5.88 -1.00 4.58
C VAL A 17 -7.34 -0.86 5.03
N ASN A 18 -7.99 0.24 4.67
CA ASN A 18 -9.39 0.51 4.99
C ASN A 18 -10.35 0.02 3.89
N SER A 19 -11.66 0.17 4.10
CA SER A 19 -12.70 -0.25 3.15
C SER A 19 -12.71 0.49 1.81
N ARG A 20 -12.02 1.64 1.71
CA ARG A 20 -11.87 2.41 0.47
C ARG A 20 -10.59 2.03 -0.29
N GLY A 21 -9.81 1.08 0.21
CA GLY A 21 -8.52 0.71 -0.36
C GLY A 21 -7.40 1.72 -0.07
N THR A 22 -7.57 2.62 0.90
CA THR A 22 -6.45 3.47 1.36
C THR A 22 -5.63 2.71 2.40
N GLY A 23 -4.32 2.68 2.21
CA GLY A 23 -3.36 2.10 3.14
C GLY A 23 -2.75 3.12 4.09
N PHE A 24 -2.36 2.68 5.28
CA PHE A 24 -1.61 3.46 6.25
C PHE A 24 -0.50 2.61 6.86
N VAL A 25 0.68 3.22 7.04
CA VAL A 25 1.81 2.63 7.77
C VAL A 25 2.22 3.62 8.85
N GLU A 26 2.29 3.15 10.09
CA GLU A 26 2.77 3.93 11.23
C GLU A 26 4.24 4.31 11.03
N ASP A 27 4.62 5.53 11.39
CA ASP A 27 6.01 5.97 11.42
C ASP A 27 6.35 6.38 12.86
N GLU A 28 7.22 5.63 13.52
CA GLU A 28 7.66 5.94 14.89
C GLU A 28 8.34 7.31 15.00
N SER A 29 8.83 7.87 13.89
CA SER A 29 9.51 9.16 13.87
C SER A 29 8.56 10.36 14.00
N GLU A 30 7.29 10.20 13.65
CA GLU A 30 6.33 11.29 13.47
C GLU A 30 4.95 10.92 14.02
N LYS A 31 4.17 11.90 14.45
CA LYS A 31 2.81 11.63 14.99
C LYS A 31 1.79 11.24 13.91
N GLU A 32 2.08 11.50 12.65
CA GLU A 32 1.16 11.26 11.53
C GLU A 32 1.58 10.04 10.71
N ASP A 33 0.64 9.12 10.51
CA ASP A 33 0.81 7.95 9.64
C ASP A 33 1.14 8.33 8.20
N ILE A 34 1.86 7.44 7.54
CA ILE A 34 2.15 7.52 6.12
C ILE A 34 0.97 6.93 5.36
N GLU A 35 0.37 7.73 4.48
CA GLU A 35 -0.80 7.36 3.67
C GLU A 35 -0.36 6.77 2.33
N ILE A 36 -1.01 5.70 1.91
CA ILE A 36 -0.77 5.00 0.65
C ILE A 36 -2.08 5.01 -0.15
N ALA A 37 -2.04 5.66 -1.31
CA ALA A 37 -3.20 5.73 -2.20
C ALA A 37 -3.55 4.34 -2.76
N PRO A 38 -4.83 4.07 -3.12
CA PRO A 38 -5.24 2.77 -3.65
C PRO A 38 -4.41 2.28 -4.83
N GLU A 39 -4.07 3.17 -5.75
CA GLU A 39 -3.22 2.90 -6.92
C GLU A 39 -1.76 2.56 -6.55
N SER A 40 -1.32 2.90 -5.34
CA SER A 40 0.05 2.73 -4.84
C SER A 40 0.18 1.59 -3.82
N LEU A 41 -0.89 0.82 -3.57
CA LEU A 41 -0.87 -0.32 -2.66
C LEU A 41 -0.05 -1.51 -3.18
N ASN A 42 0.12 -1.63 -4.50
CA ASN A 42 0.87 -2.72 -5.13
C ASN A 42 0.49 -4.12 -4.61
N CYS A 43 -0.81 -4.38 -4.56
CA CYS A 43 -1.41 -5.63 -4.05
C CYS A 43 -1.10 -5.95 -2.59
N ALA A 44 -0.67 -4.98 -1.77
CA ALA A 44 -0.57 -5.14 -0.33
C ALA A 44 -1.96 -5.32 0.29
N LEU A 45 -2.11 -6.34 1.11
CA LEU A 45 -3.34 -6.62 1.83
C LEU A 45 -3.26 -6.10 3.26
N HIS A 46 -4.43 -5.95 3.88
CA HIS A 46 -4.53 -5.53 5.27
C HIS A 46 -3.71 -6.45 6.20
N LYS A 47 -2.79 -5.83 6.96
CA LYS A 47 -1.80 -6.42 7.88
C LYS A 47 -0.56 -7.02 7.24
N ASP A 48 -0.35 -6.88 5.93
CA ASP A 48 0.91 -7.31 5.32
C ASP A 48 2.10 -6.51 5.92
N GLY A 49 3.23 -7.18 6.07
CA GLY A 49 4.51 -6.51 6.29
C GLY A 49 5.02 -5.99 4.96
N VAL A 50 5.23 -4.69 4.87
CA VAL A 50 5.54 -3.99 3.61
C VAL A 50 6.81 -3.15 3.74
N GLU A 51 7.46 -2.95 2.61
CA GLU A 51 8.47 -1.94 2.39
C GLU A 51 7.85 -0.84 1.52
N ILE A 52 7.97 0.41 1.97
CA ILE A 52 7.36 1.58 1.34
C ILE A 52 8.40 2.63 1.02
N ARG A 53 8.15 3.38 -0.06
CA ARG A 53 8.98 4.50 -0.48
C ARG A 53 8.18 5.80 -0.41
N LEU A 54 8.70 6.77 0.35
CA LEU A 54 8.09 8.10 0.42
C LEU A 54 8.20 8.82 -0.93
N THR A 55 7.09 9.38 -1.41
CA THR A 55 7.03 10.09 -2.70
C THR A 55 7.48 11.54 -2.60
N GLY A 56 7.59 12.09 -1.39
CA GLY A 56 7.84 13.51 -1.12
C GLY A 56 6.59 14.40 -1.22
N ALA A 57 5.46 13.85 -1.66
CA ALA A 57 4.18 14.54 -1.69
C ALA A 57 3.41 14.37 -0.37
N ARG A 58 2.40 15.23 -0.16
CA ARG A 58 1.45 15.11 0.94
C ARG A 58 0.02 15.01 0.41
N SER A 59 -0.83 14.27 1.11
CA SER A 59 -2.26 14.21 0.82
C SER A 59 -2.95 15.54 1.17
N ILE A 60 -4.20 15.70 0.76
CA ILE A 60 -5.03 16.88 1.10
C ILE A 60 -5.13 17.06 2.63
N ARG A 61 -5.05 15.96 3.38
CA ARG A 61 -5.06 15.95 4.86
C ARG A 61 -3.68 16.16 5.48
N LYS A 62 -2.70 16.61 4.68
CA LYS A 62 -1.31 16.88 5.07
C LYS A 62 -0.47 15.66 5.49
N ARG A 63 -0.99 14.43 5.32
CA ARG A 63 -0.23 13.20 5.58
C ARG A 63 0.80 12.95 4.48
N ARG A 64 1.95 12.36 4.83
CA ARG A 64 2.96 11.99 3.84
C ARG A 64 2.45 10.85 2.96
N LEU A 65 2.75 10.92 1.68
CA LEU A 65 2.40 9.88 0.72
C LEU A 65 3.56 8.92 0.49
N ALA A 66 3.23 7.64 0.33
CA ALA A 66 4.16 6.59 -0.06
C ALA A 66 3.52 5.61 -1.04
N GLU A 67 4.38 4.81 -1.66
CA GLU A 67 4.00 3.65 -2.46
C GLU A 67 4.61 2.38 -1.86
N VAL A 68 3.92 1.26 -2.00
CA VAL A 68 4.46 -0.05 -1.62
C VAL A 68 5.42 -0.53 -2.71
N VAL A 69 6.68 -0.69 -2.36
CA VAL A 69 7.70 -1.21 -3.27
C VAL A 69 7.88 -2.73 -3.13
N LYS A 70 7.55 -3.30 -1.97
CA LYS A 70 7.68 -4.74 -1.73
C LYS A 70 6.75 -5.21 -0.60
N ILE A 71 6.22 -6.42 -0.74
CA ILE A 71 5.60 -7.15 0.37
C ILE A 71 6.67 -8.07 0.97
N ILE A 72 7.04 -7.80 2.21
CA ILE A 72 8.05 -8.54 2.97
C ILE A 72 7.44 -9.82 3.54
N LYS A 73 6.23 -9.72 4.08
CA LYS A 73 5.53 -10.85 4.72
C LYS A 73 4.02 -10.74 4.52
N ARG A 74 3.40 -11.79 3.99
CA ARG A 74 1.93 -11.86 3.87
C ARG A 74 1.32 -12.12 5.25
N ALA A 75 0.26 -11.38 5.57
CA ALA A 75 -0.55 -11.66 6.76
C ALA A 75 -1.40 -12.91 6.59
N ARG A 76 -1.81 -13.22 5.35
CA ARG A 76 -2.68 -14.34 4.99
C ARG A 76 -2.24 -14.92 3.67
N GLU A 77 -2.09 -16.23 3.64
CA GLU A 77 -1.71 -16.99 2.43
C GLU A 77 -2.85 -17.87 1.92
N ARG A 78 -3.88 -18.10 2.73
CA ARG A 78 -5.03 -18.94 2.40
C ARG A 78 -6.31 -18.12 2.49
N PHE A 79 -7.15 -18.27 1.47
CA PHE A 79 -8.43 -17.58 1.35
C PHE A 79 -9.51 -18.58 1.00
N VAL A 80 -10.71 -18.34 1.52
CA VAL A 80 -11.94 -19.06 1.17
C VAL A 80 -12.94 -18.05 0.62
N GLY A 81 -13.75 -18.45 -0.35
CA GLY A 81 -14.71 -17.57 -0.99
C GLY A 81 -15.73 -18.35 -1.82
N VAL A 82 -16.77 -17.64 -2.25
CA VAL A 82 -17.80 -18.20 -3.14
C VAL A 82 -17.57 -17.62 -4.53
N LEU A 83 -17.42 -18.51 -5.51
CA LEU A 83 -17.38 -18.10 -6.92
C LEU A 83 -18.76 -17.60 -7.32
N LYS A 84 -18.83 -16.37 -7.81
CA LYS A 84 -20.06 -15.79 -8.35
C LYS A 84 -19.89 -15.67 -9.86
N LYS A 85 -20.83 -16.26 -10.61
CA LYS A 85 -20.91 -16.06 -12.06
C LYS A 85 -21.50 -14.66 -12.30
N ASP A 86 -20.84 -13.88 -13.15
CA ASP A 86 -21.40 -12.62 -13.61
C ASP A 86 -22.55 -12.94 -14.58
N PRO A 87 -23.80 -12.50 -14.32
CA PRO A 87 -24.90 -12.71 -15.27
C PRO A 87 -24.67 -12.01 -16.62
N ALA A 88 -23.75 -11.04 -16.72
CA ALA A 88 -23.42 -10.34 -17.96
C ALA A 88 -22.27 -10.96 -18.76
N SER A 89 -21.57 -11.97 -18.25
CA SER A 89 -20.59 -12.70 -19.05
C SER A 89 -21.32 -13.65 -20.00
N GLN A 90 -21.46 -13.26 -21.27
CA GLN A 90 -21.71 -14.24 -22.33
C GLN A 90 -20.48 -15.14 -22.38
N ASP A 91 -20.66 -16.40 -21.96
CA ASP A 91 -19.70 -17.45 -22.23
C ASP A 91 -19.52 -17.52 -23.76
N PHE A 92 -18.27 -17.53 -24.25
CA PHE A 92 -17.96 -17.79 -25.66
C PHE A 92 -18.24 -19.24 -26.02
#